data_AF-A0A7S3W659-F1
#
_entry.id   AF-A0A7S3W659-F1
#
_cell.length_a   1.000
_cell.length_b   1.000
_cell.length_c   1.000
_cell.angle_alpha   90.00
_cell.angle_beta   90.00
_cell.angle_gamma   90.00
#
_symmetry.space_group_name_H-M   'P 1'
#
loop_
_entity.id
_entity.type
_entity.pdbx_description
1 polymer ?
#
loop_
_entity_poly.entity_id
_entity_poly.type
_entity_poly.pdbx_seq_one_letter_code
_entity_poly.pdbx_strand_id
1 'polypeptide(L)'
;MHTAAAAAATSEVVPPTSEVVTDATSEVVPPLPPPLRKEPMERDVGVVYTDGVAFHADLQRWQEEKAAREEQMKLRRKALERQREKQRDRSGRQYPADDSKRRVQQRREKQAAAGPDLLLCTDAATVLAALCHERCHPLCV
;
A
#
# COMPACT_ATOMS: atom_id res chain seq x y z
N MET A 1 -49.40 -58.64 -16.43
CA MET A 1 -50.11 -57.54 -17.11
C MET A 1 -50.25 -56.42 -16.08
N HIS A 2 -49.31 -55.48 -15.91
CA HIS A 2 -49.24 -54.16 -16.60
C HIS A 2 -50.64 -53.48 -16.61
N THR A 3 -50.93 -52.30 -16.05
CA THR A 3 -50.21 -51.00 -15.94
C THR A 3 -50.88 -50.12 -14.83
N ALA A 4 -50.11 -49.40 -14.00
CA ALA A 4 -49.80 -47.96 -14.03
C ALA A 4 -50.97 -46.97 -13.73
N ALA A 5 -50.86 -46.22 -12.63
CA ALA A 5 -51.31 -44.83 -12.55
C ALA A 5 -50.45 -44.09 -11.50
N ALA A 6 -49.67 -43.16 -12.02
CA ALA A 6 -48.73 -42.32 -11.30
C ALA A 6 -49.46 -41.19 -10.57
N ALA A 7 -49.05 -40.90 -9.33
CA ALA A 7 -49.19 -39.60 -8.71
C ALA A 7 -47.83 -39.22 -8.12
N ALA A 8 -47.12 -38.38 -8.86
CA ALA A 8 -45.80 -37.88 -8.53
C ALA A 8 -45.88 -36.99 -7.28
N ALA A 9 -45.30 -37.44 -6.17
CA ALA A 9 -44.94 -36.58 -5.08
C ALA A 9 -43.72 -35.76 -5.52
N THR A 10 -43.96 -34.52 -5.98
CA THR A 10 -42.92 -33.53 -6.18
C THR A 10 -42.36 -33.11 -4.82
N SER A 11 -41.35 -33.86 -4.35
CA SER A 11 -40.44 -33.39 -3.30
C SER A 11 -39.61 -32.27 -3.90
N GLU A 12 -40.04 -31.04 -3.70
CA GLU A 12 -39.29 -29.83 -4.03
C GLU A 12 -38.05 -29.79 -3.13
N VAL A 13 -36.95 -30.37 -3.62
CA VAL A 13 -35.62 -30.19 -3.05
C VAL A 13 -35.22 -28.77 -3.40
N VAL A 14 -35.55 -27.84 -2.51
CA VAL A 14 -34.97 -26.50 -2.49
C VAL A 14 -33.45 -26.69 -2.49
N PRO A 15 -32.72 -26.23 -3.52
CA PRO A 15 -31.27 -26.30 -3.48
C PRO A 15 -30.82 -25.50 -2.24
N PRO A 16 -29.81 -25.96 -1.48
CA PRO A 16 -29.29 -25.16 -0.39
C PRO A 16 -28.94 -23.81 -0.99
N THR A 17 -29.57 -22.75 -0.49
CA THR A 17 -29.13 -21.39 -0.69
C THR A 17 -27.65 -21.42 -0.36
N SER A 18 -26.83 -21.39 -1.40
CA SER A 18 -25.41 -21.17 -1.30
C SER A 18 -25.29 -19.78 -0.69
N GLU A 19 -25.28 -19.74 0.63
CA GLU A 19 -24.75 -18.64 1.39
C GLU A 19 -23.33 -18.50 0.87
N VAL A 20 -23.16 -17.56 -0.06
CA VAL A 20 -21.84 -17.09 -0.42
C VAL A 20 -21.31 -16.52 0.87
N VAL A 21 -20.54 -17.33 1.58
CA VAL A 21 -19.63 -16.89 2.62
C VAL A 21 -18.66 -15.97 1.89
N THR A 22 -19.04 -14.71 1.76
CA THR A 22 -18.11 -13.67 1.36
C THR A 22 -17.12 -13.61 2.50
N ASP A 23 -15.96 -14.22 2.26
CA ASP A 23 -14.77 -14.05 3.07
C ASP A 23 -14.47 -12.55 3.17
N ALA A 24 -15.02 -11.94 4.20
CA ALA A 24 -15.17 -10.51 4.34
C ALA A 24 -13.88 -9.88 4.88
N THR A 25 -12.74 -10.08 4.23
CA THR A 25 -11.54 -9.26 4.49
C THR A 25 -10.64 -9.01 3.28
N SER A 26 -11.00 -9.44 2.06
CA SER A 26 -10.27 -8.96 0.88
C SER A 26 -10.67 -7.50 0.65
N GLU A 27 -9.80 -6.58 1.05
CA GLU A 27 -10.00 -5.15 0.80
C GLU A 27 -10.06 -4.92 -0.71
N VAL A 28 -11.28 -4.83 -1.25
CA VAL A 28 -11.54 -4.76 -2.69
C VAL A 28 -11.04 -3.40 -3.18
N VAL A 29 -9.94 -3.42 -3.92
CA VAL A 29 -9.41 -2.23 -4.59
C VAL A 29 -10.36 -1.88 -5.73
N PRO A 30 -10.95 -0.67 -5.76
CA PRO A 30 -11.78 -0.23 -6.87
C PRO A 30 -11.04 -0.38 -8.22
N PRO A 31 -11.76 -0.72 -9.31
CA PRO A 31 -11.16 -0.84 -10.62
C PRO A 31 -10.54 0.49 -11.05
N LEU A 32 -9.52 0.42 -11.92
CA LEU A 32 -8.93 1.61 -12.50
C LEU A 32 -10.00 2.35 -13.32
N PRO A 33 -10.25 3.64 -13.07
CA PRO A 33 -11.20 4.40 -13.87
C PRO A 33 -10.78 4.44 -15.34
N PRO A 34 -11.75 4.50 -16.27
CA PRO A 34 -11.46 4.62 -17.69
C PRO A 34 -10.60 5.86 -18.00
N PRO A 35 -9.87 5.86 -19.13
CA PRO A 35 -9.18 7.05 -19.62
C PRO A 35 -10.16 8.21 -19.82
N LEU A 36 -9.74 9.42 -19.48
CA LEU A 36 -10.51 10.62 -19.82
C LEU A 36 -10.56 10.78 -21.32
N ARG A 37 -11.70 11.25 -21.83
CA ARG A 37 -11.78 11.80 -23.19
C ARG A 37 -10.88 13.02 -23.32
N LYS A 38 -10.58 13.40 -24.56
CA LYS A 38 -9.76 14.57 -24.85
C LYS A 38 -10.43 15.84 -24.33
N GLU A 39 -9.62 16.75 -23.79
CA GLU A 39 -10.09 18.06 -23.35
C GLU A 39 -10.64 18.85 -24.54
N PRO A 40 -11.85 19.44 -24.41
CA PRO A 40 -12.37 20.37 -25.39
C PRO A 40 -11.37 21.52 -25.64
N MET A 41 -11.05 21.78 -26.91
CA MET A 41 -10.06 22.80 -27.28
C MET A 41 -10.64 23.72 -28.35
N GLU A 42 -10.52 25.04 -28.16
CA GLU A 42 -10.81 26.05 -29.19
C GLU A 42 -9.67 26.07 -30.22
N ARG A 43 -9.68 25.14 -31.20
CA ARG A 43 -8.71 25.12 -32.30
C ARG A 43 -9.37 24.67 -33.62
N ASP A 44 -8.85 25.20 -34.75
CA ASP A 44 -9.20 24.80 -36.13
C ASP A 44 -8.95 23.32 -36.44
N VAL A 45 -8.18 22.63 -35.59
CA VAL A 45 -7.83 21.21 -35.72
C VAL A 45 -8.46 20.45 -34.54
N GLY A 46 -9.78 20.36 -34.55
CA GLY A 46 -10.59 19.74 -33.49
C GLY A 46 -12.06 19.59 -33.89
N VAL A 47 -12.91 19.09 -32.98
CA VAL A 47 -14.37 19.17 -33.18
C VAL A 47 -14.71 20.65 -33.23
N VAL A 48 -15.15 21.12 -34.40
CA VAL A 48 -15.59 22.50 -34.58
C VAL A 48 -16.93 22.62 -33.87
N TYR A 49 -16.93 23.31 -32.73
CA TYR A 49 -18.15 23.67 -32.05
C TYR A 49 -18.89 24.70 -32.90
N THR A 50 -20.20 24.54 -33.04
CA THR A 50 -21.03 25.47 -33.81
C THR A 50 -21.07 26.84 -33.17
N ASP A 51 -21.07 26.88 -31.83
CA ASP A 51 -21.19 28.09 -31.01
C ASP A 51 -20.34 27.99 -29.74
N GLY A 52 -19.91 29.13 -29.19
CA GLY A 52 -19.15 29.18 -27.93
C GLY A 52 -19.91 28.57 -26.74
N VAL A 53 -21.25 28.62 -26.75
CA VAL A 53 -22.09 27.99 -25.71
C VAL A 53 -21.93 26.47 -25.72
N ALA A 54 -21.86 25.84 -26.91
CA ALA A 54 -21.66 24.41 -27.03
C ALA A 54 -20.27 23.98 -26.54
N PHE A 55 -19.24 24.80 -26.80
CA PHE A 55 -17.90 24.59 -26.27
C PHE A 55 -17.88 24.63 -24.74
N HIS A 56 -18.45 25.67 -24.12
CA HIS A 56 -18.48 25.79 -22.66
C HIS A 56 -19.27 24.66 -21.99
N ALA A 57 -20.38 24.22 -22.58
CA ALA A 57 -21.14 23.09 -22.07
C ALA A 57 -20.32 21.79 -22.10
N ASP A 58 -19.57 21.54 -23.19
CA ASP A 58 -18.72 20.34 -23.25
C ASP A 58 -17.50 20.44 -22.32
N LEU A 59 -16.92 21.63 -22.18
CA LEU A 59 -15.84 21.90 -21.24
C LEU A 59 -16.29 21.62 -19.79
N GLN A 60 -17.50 22.04 -19.43
CA GLN A 60 -18.05 21.78 -18.10
C GLN A 60 -18.24 20.27 -17.87
N ARG A 61 -18.81 19.54 -18.85
CA ARG A 61 -18.94 18.08 -18.76
C ARG A 61 -17.57 17.40 -18.61
N TRP A 62 -16.57 17.88 -19.32
CA TRP A 62 -15.22 17.33 -19.23
C TRP A 62 -14.61 17.57 -17.83
N GLN A 63 -14.87 18.73 -17.23
CA GLN A 63 -14.44 19.02 -15.85
C GLN A 63 -15.13 18.10 -14.83
N GLU A 64 -16.43 17.83 -15.01
CA GLU A 64 -17.18 16.88 -14.16
C GLU A 64 -16.62 15.47 -14.27
N GLU A 65 -16.34 14.99 -15.49
CA GLU A 65 -15.70 13.69 -15.73
C GLU A 65 -14.31 13.61 -15.10
N LYS A 66 -13.52 14.69 -15.22
CA LYS A 66 -12.20 14.80 -14.60
C LYS A 66 -12.30 14.69 -13.07
N ALA A 67 -13.22 15.44 -12.45
CA ALA A 67 -13.43 15.40 -11.00
C ALA A 67 -13.85 14.00 -10.54
N ALA A 68 -14.83 13.38 -11.21
CA ALA A 68 -15.28 12.02 -10.89
C ALA A 68 -14.14 10.99 -10.98
N ARG A 69 -13.28 11.10 -12.00
CA ARG A 69 -12.10 10.24 -12.13
C ARG A 69 -11.08 10.46 -11.02
N GLU A 70 -10.83 11.70 -10.63
CA GLU A 70 -9.92 12.04 -9.53
C GLU A 70 -10.40 11.44 -8.20
N GLU A 71 -11.70 11.51 -7.92
CA GLU A 71 -12.30 10.89 -6.74
C GLU A 71 -12.15 9.37 -6.74
N GLN A 72 -12.43 8.71 -7.88
CA GLN A 72 -12.26 7.26 -8.00
C GLN A 72 -10.78 6.85 -7.84
N MET A 73 -9.85 7.62 -8.42
CA MET A 73 -8.42 7.40 -8.23
C MET A 73 -7.98 7.57 -6.78
N LYS A 74 -8.54 8.55 -6.06
CA LYS A 74 -8.29 8.78 -4.63
C LYS A 74 -8.76 7.60 -3.78
N LEU A 75 -9.97 7.11 -4.01
CA LEU A 75 -10.50 5.92 -3.34
C LEU A 75 -9.62 4.69 -3.59
N ARG A 76 -9.21 4.50 -4.85
CA ARG A 76 -8.31 3.40 -5.23
C ARG A 76 -6.96 3.50 -4.54
N ARG A 77 -6.35 4.69 -4.50
CA ARG A 77 -5.08 4.93 -3.79
C ARG A 77 -5.20 4.55 -2.31
N LYS A 78 -6.28 4.98 -1.65
CA LYS A 78 -6.53 4.69 -0.24
C LYS A 78 -6.69 3.18 0.02
N ALA A 79 -7.39 2.46 -0.85
CA ALA A 79 -7.55 1.01 -0.74
C ALA A 79 -6.20 0.27 -0.91
N LEU A 80 -5.38 0.70 -1.89
CA LEU A 80 -4.04 0.13 -2.10
C LEU A 80 -3.09 0.41 -0.93
N GLU A 81 -3.17 1.59 -0.34
CA GLU A 81 -2.36 1.97 0.81
C GLU A 81 -2.67 1.09 2.03
N ARG A 82 -3.95 0.87 2.33
CA ARG A 82 -4.37 -0.02 3.41
C ARG A 82 -3.99 -1.48 3.15
N GLN A 83 -4.09 -1.96 1.91
CA GLN A 83 -3.56 -3.28 1.56
C GLN A 83 -2.05 -3.38 1.83
N ARG A 84 -1.27 -2.36 1.47
CA ARG A 84 0.18 -2.33 1.74
C ARG A 84 0.48 -2.26 3.23
N GLU A 85 -0.30 -1.50 4.00
CA GLU A 85 -0.15 -1.40 5.44
C GLU A 85 -0.42 -2.74 6.12
N LYS A 86 -1.50 -3.44 5.74
CA LYS A 86 -1.79 -4.80 6.20
C LYS A 86 -0.68 -5.79 5.88
N GLN A 87 -0.09 -5.71 4.68
CA GLN A 87 1.05 -6.57 4.31
C GLN A 87 2.33 -6.24 5.09
N ARG A 88 2.50 -4.96 5.49
CA ARG A 88 3.62 -4.51 6.32
C ARG A 88 3.41 -4.80 7.79
N ASP A 89 2.17 -4.94 8.22
CA ASP A 89 1.87 -5.22 9.61
C ASP A 89 2.48 -6.57 10.01
N ARG A 90 3.38 -6.50 10.99
CA ARG A 90 4.08 -7.65 11.57
C ARG A 90 3.65 -7.86 13.02
N SER A 91 2.65 -7.13 13.51
CA SER A 91 2.15 -7.19 14.88
C SER A 91 1.68 -8.59 15.27
N GLY A 92 1.08 -9.33 14.33
CA GLY A 92 0.65 -10.72 14.53
C GLY A 92 1.77 -11.76 14.54
N ARG A 93 3.04 -11.37 14.32
CA ARG A 93 4.15 -12.33 14.37
C ARG A 93 4.47 -12.67 15.83
N GLN A 94 4.06 -13.86 16.27
CA GLN A 94 4.58 -14.44 17.50
C GLN A 94 6.04 -14.84 17.30
N TYR A 95 6.91 -14.27 18.14
CA TYR A 95 8.29 -14.72 18.27
C TYR A 95 8.35 -15.83 19.33
N PRO A 96 9.19 -16.85 19.15
CA PRO A 96 9.46 -17.85 20.19
C PRO A 96 9.88 -17.17 21.50
N ALA A 97 9.51 -17.76 22.65
CA ALA A 97 9.79 -17.19 23.97
C ALA A 97 11.29 -16.91 24.22
N ASP A 98 12.18 -17.72 23.63
CA ASP A 98 13.63 -17.57 23.74
C ASP A 98 14.29 -16.80 22.59
N ASP A 99 13.52 -16.18 21.68
CA ASP A 99 14.07 -15.44 20.53
C ASP A 99 14.96 -14.27 20.98
N SER A 100 14.60 -13.63 22.10
CA SER A 100 15.40 -12.55 22.71
C SER A 100 16.77 -13.05 23.15
N LYS A 101 16.84 -14.20 23.83
CA LYS A 101 18.10 -14.82 24.29
C LYS A 101 18.97 -15.23 23.10
N ARG A 102 18.38 -15.86 22.08
CA ARG A 102 19.08 -16.25 20.84
C ARG A 102 19.69 -15.03 20.13
N ARG A 103 18.95 -13.91 20.03
CA ARG A 103 19.45 -12.67 19.41
C ARG A 103 20.56 -12.00 20.21
N VAL A 104 20.52 -12.09 21.54
CA VAL A 104 21.60 -11.60 22.41
C VAL A 104 22.85 -12.46 22.23
N GLN A 105 22.69 -13.79 22.18
CA GLN A 105 23.79 -14.72 21.92
C GLN A 105 24.47 -14.42 20.57
N GLN A 106 23.71 -14.34 19.48
CA GLN A 106 24.24 -14.00 18.15
C GLN A 106 24.96 -12.63 18.13
N ARG A 107 24.47 -11.63 18.87
CA ARG A 107 25.15 -10.33 18.96
C ARG A 107 26.50 -10.45 19.66
N ARG A 108 26.56 -11.20 20.76
CA ARG A 108 27.82 -11.46 21.49
C ARG A 108 28.79 -12.25 20.63
N GLU A 109 28.33 -13.28 19.92
CA GLU A 109 29.14 -14.09 19.01
C GLU A 109 29.69 -13.25 17.84
N LYS A 110 28.87 -12.36 17.26
CA LYS A 110 29.36 -11.43 16.22
C LYS A 110 30.39 -10.44 16.74
N GLN A 111 30.20 -9.90 17.95
CA GLN A 111 31.19 -9.01 18.58
C GLN A 111 32.49 -9.74 18.91
N ALA A 112 32.39 -10.99 19.38
CA ALA A 112 33.56 -11.84 19.62
C ALA A 112 34.29 -12.21 18.32
N ALA A 113 33.54 -12.49 17.24
CA ALA A 113 34.09 -12.83 15.93
C ALA A 113 34.66 -11.62 15.17
N ALA A 114 34.18 -10.40 15.45
CA ALA A 114 34.70 -9.17 14.86
C ALA A 114 36.08 -8.77 15.40
N GLY A 115 36.54 -9.38 16.49
CA GLY A 115 37.84 -9.12 17.10
C GLY A 115 38.03 -7.68 17.60
N PRO A 116 39.07 -7.41 18.40
CA PRO A 116 39.41 -6.05 18.85
C PRO A 116 39.90 -5.13 17.71
N ASP A 117 40.26 -5.68 16.54
CA ASP A 117 40.89 -4.92 15.45
C ASP A 117 39.93 -4.04 14.63
N LEU A 118 38.61 -4.26 14.71
CA LEU A 118 37.61 -3.41 14.06
C LEU A 118 37.05 -2.29 14.95
N LEU A 119 37.40 -2.26 16.24
CA LEU A 119 37.00 -1.19 17.16
C LEU A 119 37.98 0.00 17.16
N LEU A 120 39.11 -0.10 16.45
CA LEU A 120 40.07 0.99 16.28
C LEU A 120 39.70 1.97 15.14
N CYS A 121 38.63 1.72 14.38
CA CYS A 121 38.18 2.60 13.29
C CYS A 121 36.94 3.45 13.63
N THR A 122 36.57 3.56 14.90
CA THR A 122 35.74 4.64 15.46
C THR A 122 36.60 5.26 16.56
N ASP A 123 37.40 6.30 16.33
CA ASP A 123 36.99 7.61 15.92
C ASP A 123 38.23 8.45 15.57
N ALA A 124 38.39 8.86 14.31
CA ALA A 124 39.34 9.94 14.00
C ALA A 124 38.99 11.24 14.76
N ALA A 125 37.72 11.43 15.12
CA ALA A 125 37.24 12.57 15.90
C ALA A 125 37.70 12.55 17.38
N THR A 126 37.79 11.37 18.00
CA THR A 126 38.15 11.25 19.43
C THR A 126 39.66 11.39 19.64
N VAL A 127 40.46 10.94 18.66
CA VAL A 127 41.92 11.18 18.65
C VAL A 127 42.25 12.66 18.39
N LEU A 128 41.52 13.34 17.50
CA LEU A 128 41.66 14.79 17.28
C LEU A 128 41.22 15.60 18.50
N ALA A 129 40.16 15.19 19.20
CA ALA A 129 39.70 15.86 20.42
C ALA A 129 40.72 15.77 21.56
N ALA A 130 41.41 14.64 21.71
CA ALA A 130 42.48 14.47 22.70
C ALA A 130 43.72 15.33 22.38
N LEU A 131 44.10 15.45 21.10
CA LEU A 131 45.22 16.29 20.66
C LEU A 131 44.93 17.80 20.74
N CYS A 132 43.66 18.20 20.60
CA CYS A 132 43.25 19.59 20.80
C CYS A 132 43.23 20.00 22.28
N HIS A 133 42.94 19.07 23.20
CA HIS A 133 42.84 19.39 24.63
C HIS A 133 44.19 19.75 25.27
N GLU A 134 45.31 19.18 24.80
CA GLU A 134 46.66 19.53 25.28
C GLU A 134 47.20 20.84 24.69
N ARG A 135 46.64 21.32 23.57
CA ARG A 135 47.09 22.56 22.90
C ARG A 135 46.31 23.81 23.29
N CYS A 136 45.28 23.67 24.11
CA CYS A 136 44.48 24.78 24.63
C CYS A 136 44.66 24.96 26.14
N HIS A 137 45.90 25.15 26.58
CA HIS A 137 46.19 25.88 27.83
C HIS A 137 46.65 27.30 27.47
N PRO A 138 45.74 28.28 27.29
CA PRO A 138 46.12 29.67 27.38
C PRO A 138 46.24 30.04 28.87
N LEU A 139 47.44 30.43 29.28
CA LEU A 139 47.72 31.41 30.35
C LEU A 139 46.71 31.42 31.53
N CYS A 140 47.00 30.62 32.55
CA CYS A 140 46.69 30.99 33.93
C CYS A 140 47.99 31.36 34.64
N VAL A 141 48.42 32.61 34.49
CA VAL A 141 48.72 33.64 35.52
C VAL A 141 48.92 34.95 34.76
#